data_AF-A0A8C8C7S7-F1
#
_entry.id   AF-A0A8C8C7S7-F1
#
_cell.length_a   1.000
_cell.length_b   1.000
_cell.length_c   1.000
_cell.angle_alpha   90.00
_cell.angle_beta   90.00
_cell.angle_gamma   90.00
#
_symmetry.space_group_name_H-M   'P 1'
#
loop_
_entity.id
_entity.type
_entity.pdbx_description
1 polymer ?
#
loop_
_entity_poly.entity_id
_entity_poly.type
_entity_poly.pdbx_seq_one_letter_code
_entity_poly.pdbx_strand_id
1 'polypeptide(L)'
;MANPDPEVSGGGEQKAAQGENAEAGKSAVHTCQQKAKARLLLLLSYISGDMEVFAEWMKKQFFLLQLLDWVLRGAAQVMFVNNPLSGLVIFAGLILQNRWWALNGFVGTLFATISALILQQSRGAIAAGLYGYNGILVGLLMAVFSNAGDWYWWLLLPNIVMSMTCPIVSSALASINSRWDLPVFTLPFNILVCLHMVATGHYNHHFPQVLIQPRTELANITWAEVNVAKLFTAVPVGIGQVYGCDNPWTGGIFMVALFISSPITCAHATIGSAVGMVSGLALAAPFEAIYFGLWGYNCVLACIAIGGMFYALTWQVHLLAITCAFFCAYLGSAIANVMSTFGLPACTWPFCLSALTFLLFTTETNTIFKLPLANVAYPERNLRFFWKLRKKEKNSEEKPTRIVFFFESPCSYNGKYRGI
;
A
#
# COMPACT_ATOMS: atom_id res chain seq x y z
N MET A 1 -89.67 11.38 51.16
CA MET A 1 -89.61 12.85 50.99
C MET A 1 -88.21 13.20 50.53
N ALA A 2 -88.12 13.81 49.34
CA ALA A 2 -87.07 14.66 48.78
C ALA A 2 -85.60 14.18 48.67
N ASN A 3 -85.06 14.43 47.47
CA ASN A 3 -83.67 14.38 46.96
C ASN A 3 -82.70 15.33 47.74
N PRO A 4 -81.35 15.30 47.58
CA PRO A 4 -80.66 15.56 46.29
C PRO A 4 -79.28 14.87 46.00
N ASP A 5 -78.97 14.87 44.69
CA ASP A 5 -77.75 15.04 43.84
C ASP A 5 -76.26 15.02 44.34
N PRO A 6 -75.29 14.82 43.40
CA PRO A 6 -73.95 14.26 43.66
C PRO A 6 -72.75 15.21 43.44
N GLU A 7 -71.60 14.85 44.02
CA GLU A 7 -70.26 15.38 43.66
C GLU A 7 -69.39 14.26 43.05
N VAL A 8 -68.82 14.46 41.85
CA VAL A 8 -67.62 13.74 41.38
C VAL A 8 -66.68 14.69 40.62
N SER A 9 -65.41 14.53 40.96
CA SER A 9 -64.19 15.30 40.69
C SER A 9 -63.75 15.42 39.23
N GLY A 10 -63.09 16.55 38.93
CA GLY A 10 -62.25 16.75 37.76
C GLY A 10 -60.89 16.04 37.84
N GLY A 11 -60.29 15.80 36.67
CA GLY A 11 -58.91 15.33 36.53
C GLY A 11 -58.71 14.42 35.33
N GLY A 12 -58.55 14.98 34.12
CA GLY A 12 -58.38 14.14 32.93
C GLY A 12 -57.98 14.85 31.65
N GLU A 13 -56.99 15.77 31.66
CA GLU A 13 -56.53 16.36 30.39
C GLU A 13 -55.02 16.73 30.31
N GLN A 14 -54.19 16.40 31.31
CA GLN A 14 -52.76 16.77 31.29
C GLN A 14 -51.76 15.62 31.05
N LYS A 15 -52.18 14.36 30.95
CA LYS A 15 -51.26 13.21 30.81
C LYS A 15 -51.00 12.71 29.38
N ALA A 16 -51.77 13.15 28.38
CA ALA A 16 -51.57 12.70 27.00
C ALA A 16 -50.47 13.50 26.25
N ALA A 17 -50.34 14.80 26.50
CA ALA A 17 -49.40 15.68 25.78
C ALA A 17 -47.91 15.50 26.18
N GLN A 18 -47.61 14.82 27.29
CA GLN A 18 -46.24 14.54 27.73
C GLN A 18 -45.66 13.24 27.15
N GLY A 19 -46.51 12.28 26.73
CA GLY A 19 -46.08 11.03 26.10
C GLY A 19 -45.66 11.21 24.63
N GLU A 20 -46.46 11.95 23.86
CA GLU A 20 -46.18 12.21 22.43
C GLU A 20 -44.93 13.08 22.22
N ASN A 21 -44.65 14.05 23.10
CA ASN A 21 -43.44 14.86 23.01
C ASN A 21 -42.15 14.08 23.34
N ALA A 22 -42.23 13.04 24.19
CA ALA A 22 -41.08 12.20 24.53
C ALA A 22 -40.77 11.18 23.41
N GLU A 23 -41.78 10.63 22.73
CA GLU A 23 -41.61 9.76 21.56
C GLU A 23 -41.21 10.54 20.31
N ALA A 24 -41.78 11.73 20.08
CA ALA A 24 -41.36 12.64 19.01
C ALA A 24 -39.91 13.13 19.22
N GLY A 25 -39.51 13.40 20.48
CA GLY A 25 -38.14 13.74 20.85
C GLY A 25 -37.15 12.60 20.59
N LYS A 26 -37.49 11.35 20.94
CA LYS A 26 -36.66 10.16 20.63
C LYS A 26 -36.56 9.89 19.14
N SER A 27 -37.67 10.02 18.39
CA SER A 27 -37.72 9.87 16.93
C SER A 27 -36.91 10.95 16.21
N ALA A 28 -37.00 12.21 16.65
CA ALA A 28 -36.22 13.32 16.11
C ALA A 28 -34.72 13.18 16.40
N VAL A 29 -34.34 12.72 17.59
CA VAL A 29 -32.93 12.45 17.97
C VAL A 29 -32.35 11.28 17.16
N HIS A 30 -33.10 10.20 16.96
CA HIS A 30 -32.71 9.09 16.09
C HIS A 30 -32.50 9.55 14.63
N THR A 31 -33.40 10.41 14.13
CA THR A 31 -33.34 10.97 12.77
C THR A 31 -32.15 11.92 12.61
N CYS A 32 -31.82 12.70 13.64
CA CYS A 32 -30.66 13.60 13.65
C CYS A 32 -29.34 12.83 13.68
N GLN A 33 -29.23 11.77 14.50
CA GLN A 33 -28.06 10.89 14.52
C GLN A 33 -27.87 10.14 13.20
N GLN A 34 -28.95 9.67 12.56
CA GLN A 34 -28.88 9.03 11.24
C GLN A 34 -28.44 10.02 10.15
N LYS A 35 -28.95 11.26 10.15
CA LYS A 35 -28.49 12.32 9.24
C LYS A 35 -27.02 12.69 9.45
N ALA A 36 -26.57 12.78 10.70
CA ALA A 36 -25.17 13.04 11.02
C ALA A 36 -24.26 11.89 10.56
N LYS A 37 -24.65 10.63 10.82
CA LYS A 37 -23.94 9.44 10.32
C LYS A 37 -23.88 9.39 8.80
N ALA A 38 -24.97 9.69 8.10
CA ALA A 38 -25.01 9.71 6.64
C ALA A 38 -24.09 10.81 6.06
N ARG A 39 -24.08 12.01 6.65
CA ARG A 39 -23.15 13.09 6.26
C ARG A 39 -21.69 12.71 6.51
N LEU A 40 -21.39 12.06 7.64
CA LEU A 40 -20.05 11.59 7.95
C LEU A 40 -19.57 10.52 6.96
N LEU A 41 -20.41 9.53 6.65
CA LEU A 41 -20.11 8.50 5.65
C LEU A 41 -19.89 9.08 4.26
N LEU A 42 -20.68 10.10 3.89
CA LEU A 42 -20.51 10.82 2.65
C LEU A 42 -19.16 11.55 2.62
N LEU A 43 -18.80 12.29 3.67
CA LEU A 43 -17.52 12.98 3.77
C LEU A 43 -16.34 11.99 3.69
N LEU A 44 -16.42 10.88 4.44
CA LEU A 44 -15.44 9.79 4.40
C LEU A 44 -15.28 9.21 2.99
N SER A 45 -16.38 9.10 2.22
CA SER A 45 -16.31 8.60 0.84
C SER A 45 -15.53 9.50 -0.11
N TYR A 46 -15.41 10.80 0.18
CA TYR A 46 -14.61 11.74 -0.63
C TYR A 46 -13.11 11.67 -0.34
N ILE A 47 -12.72 11.27 0.87
CA ILE A 47 -11.33 11.25 1.33
C ILE A 47 -10.70 9.85 1.34
N SER A 48 -11.52 8.81 1.40
CA SER A 48 -11.06 7.40 1.43
C SER A 48 -10.78 6.83 0.03
N GLY A 49 -10.12 5.67 0.00
CA GLY A 49 -9.72 4.99 -1.23
C GLY A 49 -8.86 5.87 -2.13
N ASP A 50 -9.13 5.83 -3.44
CA ASP A 50 -8.30 6.50 -4.45
C ASP A 50 -8.64 8.00 -4.67
N MET A 51 -9.63 8.53 -3.92
CA MET A 51 -10.17 9.88 -4.09
C MET A 51 -10.55 10.21 -5.56
N GLU A 52 -11.31 9.33 -6.22
CA GLU A 52 -11.63 9.46 -7.66
C GLU A 52 -12.35 10.78 -8.01
N VAL A 53 -13.28 11.23 -7.16
CA VAL A 53 -14.01 12.49 -7.40
C VAL A 53 -13.06 13.69 -7.35
N PHE A 54 -12.10 13.68 -6.43
CA PHE A 54 -11.06 14.69 -6.37
C PHE A 54 -10.15 14.64 -7.58
N ALA A 55 -9.79 13.43 -8.05
CA ALA A 55 -9.00 13.25 -9.27
C ALA A 55 -9.69 13.83 -10.52
N GLU A 56 -11.00 13.63 -10.68
CA GLU A 56 -11.77 14.23 -11.79
C GLU A 56 -11.84 15.75 -11.70
N TRP A 57 -11.98 16.31 -10.49
CA TRP A 57 -11.89 17.75 -10.27
C TRP A 57 -10.49 18.30 -10.59
N MET A 58 -9.44 17.54 -10.24
CA MET A 58 -8.04 17.92 -10.42
C MET A 58 -7.63 18.06 -11.90
N LYS A 59 -8.21 17.27 -12.80
CA LYS A 59 -7.95 17.35 -14.25
C LYS A 59 -8.24 18.73 -14.85
N LYS A 60 -9.09 19.53 -14.21
CA LYS A 60 -9.49 20.88 -14.66
C LYS A 60 -8.65 22.00 -14.04
N GLN A 61 -7.75 21.68 -13.12
CA GLN A 61 -6.92 22.67 -12.41
C GLN A 61 -5.65 23.00 -13.19
N PHE A 62 -4.95 24.06 -12.78
CA PHE A 62 -3.68 24.43 -13.39
C PHE A 62 -2.60 23.36 -13.19
N PHE A 63 -1.67 23.28 -14.13
CA PHE A 63 -0.70 22.18 -14.22
C PHE A 63 0.13 21.98 -12.95
N LEU A 64 0.54 23.04 -12.25
CA LEU A 64 1.33 22.91 -11.02
C LEU A 64 0.55 22.24 -9.88
N LEU A 65 -0.77 22.45 -9.78
CA LEU A 65 -1.59 21.68 -8.81
C LEU A 65 -1.71 20.23 -9.20
N GLN A 66 -1.85 19.94 -10.50
CA GLN A 66 -1.86 18.55 -10.97
C GLN A 66 -0.53 17.88 -10.65
N LEU A 67 0.59 18.56 -10.91
CA LEU A 67 1.92 18.05 -10.60
C LEU A 67 2.08 17.78 -9.09
N LEU A 68 1.60 18.69 -8.24
CA LEU A 68 1.61 18.48 -6.78
C LEU A 68 0.75 17.28 -6.38
N ASP A 69 -0.46 17.13 -6.92
CA ASP A 69 -1.32 15.95 -6.68
C ASP A 69 -0.61 14.66 -7.08
N TRP A 70 0.06 14.63 -8.24
CA TRP A 70 0.80 13.46 -8.72
C TRP A 70 2.00 13.13 -7.84
N VAL A 71 2.69 14.14 -7.31
CA VAL A 71 3.78 13.96 -6.33
C VAL A 71 3.26 13.39 -5.02
N LEU A 72 2.15 13.91 -4.49
CA LEU A 72 1.53 13.40 -3.26
C LEU A 72 1.05 11.95 -3.44
N ARG A 73 0.36 11.65 -4.55
CA ARG A 73 -0.02 10.27 -4.90
C ARG A 73 1.22 9.38 -5.06
N GLY A 74 2.28 9.90 -5.67
CA GLY A 74 3.57 9.20 -5.80
C GLY A 74 4.17 8.82 -4.46
N ALA A 75 4.12 9.71 -3.45
CA ALA A 75 4.58 9.39 -2.11
C ALA A 75 3.78 8.25 -1.47
N ALA A 76 2.45 8.26 -1.62
CA ALA A 76 1.57 7.22 -1.08
C ALA A 76 1.67 5.87 -1.81
N GLN A 77 2.01 5.90 -3.10
CA GLN A 77 2.10 4.70 -3.94
C GLN A 77 3.21 3.72 -3.55
N VAL A 78 4.19 4.14 -2.74
CA VAL A 78 5.20 3.23 -2.15
C VAL A 78 4.53 2.09 -1.39
N MET A 79 3.40 2.36 -0.73
CA MET A 79 2.59 1.37 -0.02
C MET A 79 1.29 1.04 -0.76
N PHE A 80 1.31 1.20 -2.09
CA PHE A 80 0.20 0.93 -3.02
C PHE A 80 -1.05 1.78 -2.83
N VAL A 81 -0.92 2.95 -2.20
CA VAL A 81 -2.04 3.86 -1.94
C VAL A 81 -2.08 4.95 -3.00
N ASN A 82 -3.21 5.10 -3.71
CA ASN A 82 -3.44 6.17 -4.67
C ASN A 82 -4.25 7.32 -4.05
N ASN A 83 -3.73 7.95 -3.00
CA ASN A 83 -4.46 8.96 -2.25
C ASN A 83 -3.55 10.17 -1.92
N PRO A 84 -3.85 11.38 -2.43
CA PRO A 84 -3.01 12.56 -2.22
C PRO A 84 -3.05 13.05 -0.76
N LEU A 85 -4.16 12.84 -0.03
CA LEU A 85 -4.23 13.17 1.40
C LEU A 85 -3.34 12.22 2.21
N SER A 86 -3.36 10.91 1.92
CA SER A 86 -2.38 9.98 2.50
C SER A 86 -0.95 10.38 2.18
N GLY A 87 -0.68 10.81 0.94
CA GLY A 87 0.62 11.34 0.52
C GLY A 87 1.08 12.56 1.32
N LEU A 88 0.16 13.49 1.59
CA LEU A 88 0.42 14.66 2.43
C LEU A 88 0.77 14.26 3.86
N VAL A 89 0.02 13.32 4.45
CA VAL A 89 0.29 12.78 5.79
C VAL A 89 1.64 12.06 5.83
N ILE A 90 1.99 11.32 4.78
CA ILE A 90 3.32 10.69 4.65
C ILE A 90 4.42 11.75 4.61
N PHE A 91 4.30 12.82 3.82
CA PHE A 91 5.29 13.89 3.84
C PHE A 91 5.41 14.56 5.22
N ALA A 92 4.31 14.73 5.97
CA ALA A 92 4.37 15.23 7.34
C ALA A 92 5.18 14.29 8.25
N GLY A 93 5.01 12.97 8.11
CA GLY A 93 5.83 11.97 8.80
C GLY A 93 7.30 12.01 8.37
N LEU A 94 7.60 12.16 7.08
CA LEU A 94 8.97 12.31 6.58
C LEU A 94 9.65 13.57 7.13
N ILE A 95 8.93 14.69 7.22
CA ILE A 95 9.43 15.94 7.81
C ILE A 95 9.71 15.75 9.31
N LEU A 96 8.86 15.01 10.02
CA LEU A 96 9.06 14.65 11.43
C LEU A 96 10.30 13.76 11.61
N GLN A 97 10.52 12.81 10.70
CA GLN A 97 11.72 11.97 10.71
C GLN A 97 12.97 12.80 10.50
N ASN A 98 13.08 13.43 9.34
CA ASN A 98 14.23 14.23 8.96
C ASN A 98 13.89 15.13 7.76
N ARG A 99 14.07 16.45 7.94
CA ARG A 99 13.79 17.47 6.92
C ARG A 99 14.64 17.30 5.65
N TRP A 100 15.90 16.87 5.80
CA TRP A 100 16.80 16.62 4.68
C TRP A 100 16.37 15.40 3.87
N TRP A 101 15.93 14.33 4.54
CA TRP A 101 15.43 13.13 3.86
C TRP A 101 14.12 13.46 3.14
N ALA A 102 13.19 14.15 3.80
CA ALA A 102 11.94 14.60 3.19
C ALA A 102 12.17 15.45 1.92
N LEU A 103 13.14 16.37 1.95
CA LEU A 103 13.53 17.16 0.78
C LEU A 103 14.06 16.27 -0.36
N ASN A 104 14.97 15.35 -0.07
CA ASN A 104 15.52 14.44 -1.08
C ASN A 104 14.44 13.53 -1.68
N GLY A 105 13.52 13.01 -0.86
CA GLY A 105 12.36 12.25 -1.33
C GLY A 105 11.43 13.09 -2.21
N PHE A 106 11.13 14.33 -1.81
CA PHE A 106 10.33 15.25 -2.62
C PHE A 106 10.99 15.51 -3.99
N VAL A 107 12.28 15.85 -4.01
CA VAL A 107 13.06 16.05 -5.23
C VAL A 107 13.03 14.79 -6.10
N GLY A 108 13.26 13.61 -5.52
CA GLY A 108 13.25 12.37 -6.27
C GLY A 108 11.89 12.07 -6.90
N THR A 109 10.79 12.26 -6.14
CA THR A 109 9.43 12.11 -6.67
C THR A 109 9.16 13.08 -7.81
N LEU A 110 9.47 14.36 -7.60
CA LEU A 110 9.23 15.43 -8.58
C LEU A 110 9.96 15.17 -9.89
N PHE A 111 11.25 14.84 -9.83
CA PHE A 111 12.06 14.62 -11.04
C PHE A 111 11.77 13.28 -11.72
N ALA A 112 11.35 12.25 -10.99
CA ALA A 112 10.80 11.04 -11.60
C ALA A 112 9.49 11.33 -12.36
N THR A 113 8.57 12.11 -11.76
CA THR A 113 7.33 12.53 -12.42
C THR A 113 7.60 13.41 -13.64
N ILE A 114 8.51 14.39 -13.55
CA ILE A 114 8.93 15.23 -14.69
C ILE A 114 9.53 14.38 -15.80
N SER A 115 10.42 13.44 -15.47
CA SER A 115 11.01 12.53 -16.46
C SER A 115 9.95 11.69 -17.17
N ALA A 116 8.96 11.16 -16.44
CA ALA A 116 7.85 10.42 -17.04
C ALA A 116 7.02 11.28 -18.01
N LEU A 117 6.86 12.58 -17.72
CA LEU A 117 6.21 13.52 -18.63
C LEU A 117 7.04 13.77 -19.90
N ILE A 118 8.35 13.97 -19.76
CA ILE A 118 9.29 14.15 -20.88
C ILE A 118 9.29 12.91 -21.78
N LEU A 119 9.31 11.72 -21.18
CA LEU A 119 9.28 10.42 -21.85
C LEU A 119 7.88 10.01 -22.34
N GLN A 120 6.90 10.89 -22.25
CA GLN A 120 5.51 10.69 -22.70
C GLN A 120 4.88 9.38 -22.21
N GLN A 121 5.15 9.01 -20.95
CA GLN A 121 4.54 7.85 -20.32
C GLN A 121 3.03 8.05 -20.12
N SER A 122 2.30 6.96 -19.84
CA SER A 122 0.84 6.98 -19.68
C SER A 122 0.40 8.05 -18.69
N ARG A 123 -0.41 9.01 -19.17
CA ARG A 123 -0.92 10.12 -18.34
C ARG A 123 -1.76 9.64 -17.16
N GLY A 124 -2.52 8.57 -17.34
CA GLY A 124 -3.28 7.95 -16.25
C GLY A 124 -2.36 7.37 -15.16
N ALA A 125 -1.28 6.69 -15.55
CA ALA A 125 -0.32 6.13 -14.62
C ALA A 125 0.49 7.22 -13.89
N ILE A 126 0.87 8.29 -14.58
CA ILE A 126 1.49 9.49 -13.97
C ILE A 126 0.52 10.10 -12.96
N ALA A 127 -0.73 10.31 -13.35
CA ALA A 127 -1.74 10.91 -12.47
C ALA A 127 -2.07 10.04 -11.25
N ALA A 128 -1.93 8.72 -11.36
CA ALA A 128 -2.06 7.79 -10.24
C ALA A 128 -0.79 7.70 -9.37
N GLY A 129 0.28 8.45 -9.68
CA GLY A 129 1.54 8.45 -8.92
C GLY A 129 2.47 7.26 -9.22
N LEU A 130 2.15 6.41 -10.20
CA LEU A 130 2.90 5.16 -10.47
C LEU A 130 4.33 5.39 -11.00
N TYR A 131 4.64 6.59 -11.47
CA TYR A 131 6.00 6.96 -11.88
C TYR A 131 6.76 7.78 -10.81
N GLY A 132 6.12 8.14 -9.68
CA GLY A 132 6.73 8.94 -8.62
C GLY A 132 7.32 8.11 -7.47
N TYR A 133 6.68 6.98 -7.11
CA TYR A 133 7.02 6.24 -5.88
C TYR A 133 8.40 5.56 -5.90
N ASN A 134 8.93 5.20 -7.07
CA ASN A 134 10.31 4.74 -7.13
C ASN A 134 11.30 5.91 -6.91
N GLY A 135 10.96 7.11 -7.41
CA GLY A 135 11.76 8.32 -7.22
C GLY A 135 11.82 8.78 -5.77
N ILE A 136 10.71 8.73 -5.02
CA ILE A 136 10.74 9.10 -3.59
C ILE A 136 11.70 8.20 -2.80
N LEU A 137 11.67 6.90 -3.05
CA LEU A 137 12.54 5.94 -2.37
C LEU A 137 14.01 6.12 -2.78
N VAL A 138 14.29 6.37 -4.06
CA VAL A 138 15.65 6.69 -4.51
C VAL A 138 16.18 7.91 -3.76
N GLY A 139 15.43 9.01 -3.74
CA GLY A 139 15.86 10.21 -3.04
C GLY A 139 16.06 10.00 -1.54
N LEU A 140 15.08 9.38 -0.86
CA LEU A 140 15.16 9.08 0.57
C LEU A 140 16.39 8.23 0.91
N LEU A 141 16.56 7.09 0.23
CA LEU A 141 17.59 6.13 0.61
C LEU A 141 18.98 6.57 0.17
N MET A 142 19.11 7.39 -0.87
CA MET A 142 20.38 8.06 -1.16
C MET A 142 20.79 9.02 -0.03
N ALA A 143 19.83 9.70 0.62
CA ALA A 143 20.11 10.52 1.79
C ALA A 143 20.44 9.68 3.03
N VAL A 144 19.67 8.62 3.29
CA VAL A 144 19.88 7.71 4.43
C VAL A 144 21.24 7.02 4.37
N PHE A 145 21.67 6.58 3.18
CA PHE A 145 22.94 5.87 3.00
C PHE A 145 24.13 6.78 2.72
N SER A 146 23.96 8.11 2.66
CA SER A 146 25.10 9.02 2.47
C SER A 146 25.87 9.22 3.77
N ASN A 147 27.19 8.98 3.72
CA ASN A 147 28.10 9.26 4.84
C ASN A 147 28.53 10.74 4.89
N ALA A 148 28.09 11.58 3.94
CA ALA A 148 28.35 13.02 3.95
C ALA A 148 27.45 13.78 4.95
N GLY A 149 26.40 13.12 5.47
CA GLY A 149 25.47 13.69 6.45
C GLY A 149 24.40 14.59 5.84
N ASP A 150 23.60 15.20 6.72
CA ASP A 150 22.49 16.04 6.33
C ASP A 150 22.96 17.35 5.66
N TRP A 151 22.13 17.87 4.75
CA TRP A 151 22.35 19.12 4.03
C TRP A 151 23.59 19.16 3.13
N TYR A 152 24.12 17.98 2.76
CA TYR A 152 25.11 17.87 1.69
C TYR A 152 24.47 18.11 0.32
N TRP A 153 24.35 19.38 -0.08
CA TRP A 153 23.62 19.82 -1.28
C TRP A 153 24.03 19.16 -2.59
N TRP A 154 25.30 18.76 -2.72
CA TRP A 154 25.78 18.05 -3.90
C TRP A 154 25.05 16.72 -4.13
N LEU A 155 24.50 16.08 -3.09
CA LEU A 155 23.70 14.86 -3.20
C LEU A 155 22.46 15.02 -4.07
N LEU A 156 21.92 16.24 -4.20
CA LEU A 156 20.77 16.50 -5.07
C LEU A 156 21.08 16.19 -6.54
N LEU A 157 22.32 16.35 -6.99
CA LEU A 157 22.71 16.05 -8.39
C LEU A 157 22.53 14.57 -8.73
N PRO A 158 23.19 13.60 -8.06
CA PRO A 158 22.96 12.20 -8.36
C PRO A 158 21.52 11.79 -8.03
N ASN A 159 20.86 12.37 -7.01
CA ASN A 159 19.45 12.09 -6.71
C ASN A 159 18.55 12.42 -7.92
N ILE A 160 18.68 13.61 -8.51
CA ILE A 160 17.91 14.01 -9.70
C ILE A 160 18.16 13.03 -10.84
N VAL A 161 19.42 12.71 -11.14
CA VAL A 161 19.79 11.81 -12.25
C VAL A 161 19.20 10.40 -12.06
N MET A 162 19.37 9.82 -10.86
CA MET A 162 18.86 8.49 -10.55
C MET A 162 17.33 8.47 -10.58
N SER A 163 16.68 9.48 -10.01
CA SER A 163 15.21 9.60 -10.00
C SER A 163 14.62 9.79 -11.40
N MET A 164 15.27 10.58 -12.27
CA MET A 164 14.88 10.71 -13.68
C MET A 164 15.03 9.40 -14.46
N THR A 165 15.86 8.47 -13.98
CA THR A 165 16.05 7.15 -14.59
C THR A 165 14.95 6.15 -14.14
N CYS A 166 14.24 6.41 -13.03
CA CYS A 166 13.18 5.53 -12.54
C CYS A 166 12.09 5.21 -13.59
N PRO A 167 11.53 6.18 -14.36
CA PRO A 167 10.55 5.87 -15.39
C PRO A 167 11.08 4.98 -16.52
N ILE A 168 12.36 5.11 -16.88
CA ILE A 168 13.02 4.30 -17.91
C ILE A 168 13.05 2.84 -17.45
N VAL A 169 13.58 2.59 -16.25
CA VAL A 169 13.65 1.24 -15.66
C VAL A 169 12.25 0.67 -15.42
N SER A 170 11.31 1.50 -14.95
CA SER A 170 9.91 1.10 -14.76
C SER A 170 9.27 0.65 -16.07
N SER A 171 9.46 1.41 -17.16
CA SER A 171 8.94 1.05 -18.47
C SER A 171 9.57 -0.24 -19.01
N ALA A 172 10.89 -0.39 -18.87
CA ALA A 172 11.61 -1.58 -19.29
C ALA A 172 11.10 -2.84 -18.56
N LEU A 173 11.00 -2.78 -17.22
CA LEU A 173 10.47 -3.90 -16.43
C LEU A 173 9.00 -4.18 -16.71
N ALA A 174 8.18 -3.14 -16.91
CA ALA A 174 6.76 -3.30 -17.25
C ALA A 174 6.58 -4.02 -18.59
N SER A 175 7.46 -3.80 -19.57
CA SER A 175 7.43 -4.50 -20.86
C SER A 175 7.60 -6.03 -20.74
N ILE A 176 8.33 -6.48 -19.71
CA ILE A 176 8.53 -7.89 -19.38
C ILE A 176 7.37 -8.39 -18.53
N ASN A 177 7.12 -7.72 -17.40
CA ASN A 177 6.15 -8.17 -16.38
C ASN A 177 4.70 -8.17 -16.87
N SER A 178 4.35 -7.29 -17.81
CA SER A 178 3.00 -7.24 -18.40
C SER A 178 2.62 -8.55 -19.13
N ARG A 179 3.59 -9.37 -19.56
CA ARG A 179 3.34 -10.68 -20.17
C ARG A 179 2.68 -11.68 -19.20
N TRP A 180 2.87 -11.49 -17.90
CA TRP A 180 2.28 -12.30 -16.83
C TRP A 180 1.29 -11.53 -15.97
N ASP A 181 0.88 -10.33 -16.42
CA ASP A 181 0.04 -9.41 -15.66
C ASP A 181 0.61 -9.17 -14.25
N LEU A 182 1.89 -8.78 -14.18
CA LEU A 182 2.60 -8.49 -12.95
C LEU A 182 3.00 -7.01 -12.84
N PRO A 183 2.95 -6.43 -11.64
CA PRO A 183 3.44 -5.08 -11.40
C PRO A 183 4.98 -5.07 -11.39
N VAL A 184 5.57 -3.88 -11.52
CA VAL A 184 7.05 -3.71 -11.41
C VAL A 184 7.52 -3.55 -9.98
N PHE A 185 6.62 -3.23 -9.05
CA PHE A 185 6.93 -2.94 -7.65
C PHE A 185 8.06 -1.90 -7.51
N THR A 186 8.82 -1.98 -6.43
CA THR A 186 9.95 -1.09 -6.15
C THR A 186 11.25 -1.59 -6.80
N LEU A 187 11.19 -2.50 -7.79
CA LEU A 187 12.38 -2.96 -8.52
C LEU A 187 13.19 -1.81 -9.16
N PRO A 188 12.58 -0.78 -9.79
CA PRO A 188 13.31 0.36 -10.30
C PRO A 188 14.14 1.07 -9.21
N PHE A 189 13.53 1.32 -8.04
CA PHE A 189 14.22 1.88 -6.88
C PHE A 189 15.40 1.01 -6.44
N ASN A 190 15.18 -0.28 -6.25
CA ASN A 190 16.21 -1.20 -5.77
C ASN A 190 17.42 -1.25 -6.72
N ILE A 191 17.17 -1.33 -8.03
CA ILE A 191 18.22 -1.34 -9.05
C ILE A 191 19.02 -0.03 -9.00
N LEU A 192 18.34 1.11 -8.92
CA LEU A 192 18.98 2.42 -9.01
C LEU A 192 19.75 2.79 -7.74
N VAL A 193 19.22 2.51 -6.55
CA VAL A 193 19.98 2.73 -5.30
C VAL A 193 21.19 1.80 -5.24
N CYS A 194 21.06 0.52 -5.58
CA CYS A 194 22.21 -0.38 -5.64
C CYS A 194 23.24 0.09 -6.68
N LEU A 195 22.81 0.52 -7.87
CA LEU A 195 23.72 1.05 -8.90
C LEU A 195 24.50 2.27 -8.38
N HIS A 196 23.81 3.22 -7.74
CA HIS A 196 24.46 4.39 -7.15
C HIS A 196 25.47 3.98 -6.07
N MET A 197 25.06 3.14 -5.12
CA MET A 197 25.89 2.72 -4.01
C MET A 197 27.11 1.89 -4.45
N VAL A 198 26.99 1.04 -5.47
CA VAL A 198 28.15 0.33 -6.04
C VAL A 198 29.08 1.30 -6.77
N ALA A 199 28.53 2.23 -7.54
CA ALA A 199 29.33 3.17 -8.33
C ALA A 199 30.13 4.15 -7.45
N THR A 200 29.59 4.55 -6.30
CA THR A 200 30.29 5.43 -5.37
C THR A 200 31.01 4.63 -4.27
N GLY A 201 30.32 3.76 -3.55
CA GLY A 201 30.88 3.03 -2.43
C GLY A 201 31.30 3.93 -1.25
N HIS A 202 31.89 3.32 -0.23
CA HIS A 202 32.28 4.03 1.01
C HIS A 202 33.41 5.05 0.79
N TYR A 203 34.36 4.75 -0.09
CA TYR A 203 35.60 5.52 -0.27
C TYR A 203 35.53 6.59 -1.37
N ASN A 204 34.35 6.86 -1.94
CA ASN A 204 34.23 7.94 -2.92
C ASN A 204 34.43 9.31 -2.26
N HIS A 205 35.26 10.15 -2.88
CA HIS A 205 35.59 11.46 -2.34
C HIS A 205 34.42 12.46 -2.37
N HIS A 206 33.46 12.29 -3.29
CA HIS A 206 32.35 13.21 -3.49
C HIS A 206 31.04 12.69 -2.88
N PHE A 207 30.78 11.40 -2.96
CA PHE A 207 29.52 10.77 -2.54
C PHE A 207 29.80 9.52 -1.71
N PRO A 208 30.51 9.63 -0.56
CA PRO A 208 30.81 8.48 0.28
C PRO A 208 29.53 7.90 0.84
N GLN A 209 29.38 6.58 0.75
CA GLN A 209 28.24 5.84 1.32
C GLN A 209 28.58 5.34 2.73
N VAL A 210 27.55 5.04 3.53
CA VAL A 210 27.73 4.35 4.82
C VAL A 210 28.40 2.99 4.59
N LEU A 211 29.28 2.61 5.52
CA LEU A 211 29.99 1.35 5.43
C LEU A 211 29.06 0.19 5.85
N ILE A 212 28.79 -0.71 4.91
CA ILE A 212 28.04 -1.95 5.16
C ILE A 212 29.01 -3.11 5.03
N GLN A 213 29.04 -3.99 6.04
CA GLN A 213 29.94 -5.13 6.08
C GLN A 213 29.17 -6.41 6.43
N PRO A 214 29.64 -7.58 5.93
CA PRO A 214 29.09 -8.86 6.34
C PRO A 214 29.37 -9.11 7.82
N ARG A 215 28.43 -9.78 8.49
CA ARG A 215 28.64 -10.20 9.87
C ARG A 215 29.67 -11.33 9.90
N THR A 216 30.76 -11.13 10.63
CA THR A 216 31.85 -12.11 10.80
C THR A 216 31.79 -12.86 12.12
N GLU A 217 30.96 -12.40 13.07
CA GLU A 217 30.89 -12.95 14.42
C GLU A 217 29.45 -13.28 14.81
N LEU A 218 29.28 -14.24 15.72
CA LEU A 218 27.98 -14.55 16.29
C LEU A 218 27.50 -13.37 17.15
N ALA A 219 26.25 -12.97 17.00
CA ALA A 219 25.68 -11.96 17.89
C ALA A 219 25.49 -12.54 19.29
N ASN A 220 26.03 -11.85 20.30
CA ASN A 220 25.81 -12.22 21.69
C ASN A 220 24.39 -11.79 22.11
N ILE A 221 23.47 -12.75 22.19
CA ILE A 221 22.06 -12.49 22.50
C ILE A 221 21.74 -13.05 23.89
N THR A 222 21.37 -12.16 24.79
CA THR A 222 20.89 -12.51 26.13
C THR A 222 19.37 -12.38 26.17
N TRP A 223 18.63 -13.48 26.06
CA TRP A 223 17.16 -13.45 25.99
C TRP A 223 16.48 -12.76 27.18
N ALA A 224 17.12 -12.73 28.35
CA ALA A 224 16.62 -12.02 29.52
C ALA A 224 16.61 -10.48 29.35
N GLU A 225 17.42 -9.95 28.41
CA GLU A 225 17.52 -8.51 28.13
C GLU A 225 16.51 -8.02 27.08
N VAL A 226 15.62 -8.91 26.60
CA VAL A 226 14.61 -8.53 25.62
C VAL A 226 13.68 -7.46 26.19
N ASN A 227 13.64 -6.31 25.52
CA ASN A 227 12.74 -5.22 25.86
C ASN A 227 11.41 -5.38 25.12
N VAL A 228 10.39 -5.85 25.84
CA VAL A 228 9.04 -6.08 25.29
C VAL A 228 8.39 -4.80 24.78
N ALA A 229 8.60 -3.66 25.44
CA ALA A 229 8.08 -2.38 24.95
C ALA A 229 8.69 -2.00 23.60
N LYS A 230 9.99 -2.23 23.42
CA LYS A 230 10.67 -2.02 22.13
C LYS A 230 10.16 -2.98 21.04
N LEU A 231 9.71 -4.19 21.39
CA LEU A 231 9.03 -5.08 20.44
C LEU A 231 7.71 -4.47 19.96
N PHE A 232 6.88 -3.95 20.86
CA PHE A 232 5.65 -3.26 20.44
C PHE A 232 5.93 -2.04 19.56
N THR A 233 6.96 -1.25 19.87
CA THR A 233 7.35 -0.12 19.01
C THR A 233 8.00 -0.56 17.69
N ALA A 234 8.57 -1.76 17.61
CA ALA A 234 9.12 -2.29 16.36
C ALA A 234 8.06 -2.43 15.26
N VAL A 235 6.78 -2.57 15.62
CA VAL A 235 5.67 -2.66 14.66
C VAL A 235 5.49 -1.35 13.88
N PRO A 236 5.23 -0.18 14.50
CA PRO A 236 5.19 1.07 13.76
C PRO A 236 6.55 1.43 13.14
N VAL A 237 7.69 1.15 13.79
CA VAL A 237 9.02 1.39 13.21
C VAL A 237 9.22 0.57 11.93
N GLY A 238 8.79 -0.70 11.89
CA GLY A 238 8.83 -1.51 10.68
C GLY A 238 8.00 -0.94 9.53
N ILE A 239 6.89 -0.24 9.82
CA ILE A 239 6.12 0.50 8.82
C ILE A 239 6.87 1.77 8.39
N GLY A 240 7.50 2.48 9.32
CA GLY A 240 8.38 3.62 9.03
C GLY A 240 9.55 3.26 8.10
N GLN A 241 10.17 2.11 8.33
CA GLN A 241 11.33 1.63 7.57
C GLN A 241 11.03 1.33 6.10
N VAL A 242 9.74 1.26 5.69
CA VAL A 242 9.36 1.23 4.27
C VAL A 242 9.91 2.46 3.52
N TYR A 243 10.03 3.59 4.21
CA TYR A 243 10.63 4.83 3.73
C TYR A 243 12.01 5.11 4.35
N GLY A 244 12.63 4.12 5.01
CA GLY A 244 13.90 4.29 5.73
C GLY A 244 13.80 5.12 7.02
N CYS A 245 12.62 5.19 7.64
CA CYS A 245 12.38 5.97 8.86
C CYS A 245 12.38 5.07 10.11
N ASP A 246 13.19 5.40 11.10
CA ASP A 246 13.33 4.65 12.35
C ASP A 246 12.51 5.21 13.52
N ASN A 247 11.91 6.40 13.37
CA ASN A 247 11.09 7.02 14.41
C ASN A 247 9.70 6.33 14.50
N PRO A 248 9.31 5.79 15.67
CA PRO A 248 8.02 5.12 15.85
C PRO A 248 6.82 6.05 15.59
N TRP A 249 6.95 7.35 15.85
CA TRP A 249 5.90 8.33 15.58
C TRP A 249 5.69 8.54 14.08
N THR A 250 6.78 8.57 13.30
CA THR A 250 6.71 8.61 11.84
C THR A 250 5.99 7.36 11.31
N GLY A 251 6.33 6.18 11.83
CA GLY A 251 5.62 4.94 11.52
C GLY A 251 4.12 5.00 11.85
N GLY A 252 3.75 5.54 13.02
CA GLY A 252 2.37 5.75 13.41
C GLY A 252 1.62 6.73 12.49
N ILE A 253 2.28 7.80 12.04
CA ILE A 253 1.71 8.73 11.06
C ILE A 253 1.46 8.02 9.71
N PHE A 254 2.38 7.15 9.27
CA PHE A 254 2.16 6.35 8.07
C PHE A 254 0.99 5.37 8.23
N MET A 255 0.82 4.76 9.40
CA MET A 255 -0.37 3.93 9.68
C MET A 255 -1.67 4.74 9.51
N VAL A 256 -1.71 5.98 10.03
CA VAL A 256 -2.86 6.88 9.82
C VAL A 256 -3.07 7.17 8.33
N ALA A 257 -2.00 7.43 7.58
CA ALA A 257 -2.07 7.66 6.14
C ALA A 257 -2.68 6.46 5.39
N LEU A 258 -2.28 5.23 5.74
CA LEU A 258 -2.86 4.01 5.17
C LEU A 258 -4.32 3.86 5.56
N PHE A 259 -4.65 4.08 6.84
CA PHE A 259 -6.01 3.94 7.36
C PHE A 259 -7.00 4.90 6.70
N ILE A 260 -6.57 6.14 6.39
CA ILE A 260 -7.38 7.12 5.64
C ILE A 260 -7.84 6.53 4.29
N SER A 261 -6.94 5.86 3.57
CA SER A 261 -7.26 5.27 2.27
C SER A 261 -8.01 3.93 2.41
N SER A 262 -7.43 2.99 3.16
CA SER A 262 -7.95 1.64 3.34
C SER A 262 -7.57 1.08 4.73
N PRO A 263 -8.56 0.89 5.62
CA PRO A 263 -8.37 0.16 6.86
C PRO A 263 -7.80 -1.25 6.66
N ILE A 264 -8.17 -1.95 5.58
CA ILE A 264 -7.63 -3.29 5.27
C ILE A 264 -6.13 -3.22 4.95
N THR A 265 -5.70 -2.23 4.16
CA THR A 265 -4.28 -2.00 3.87
C THR A 265 -3.51 -1.68 5.16
N CYS A 266 -4.05 -0.83 6.02
CA CYS A 266 -3.45 -0.53 7.33
C CYS A 266 -3.33 -1.78 8.22
N ALA A 267 -4.36 -2.64 8.24
CA ALA A 267 -4.33 -3.87 9.01
C ALA A 267 -3.24 -4.83 8.51
N HIS A 268 -3.14 -5.07 7.20
CA HIS A 268 -2.10 -5.94 6.63
C HIS A 268 -0.71 -5.33 6.76
N ALA A 269 -0.57 -4.01 6.73
CA ALA A 269 0.70 -3.34 7.06
C ALA A 269 1.15 -3.68 8.49
N THR A 270 0.23 -3.57 9.45
CA THR A 270 0.48 -3.86 10.86
C THR A 270 0.82 -5.34 11.08
N ILE A 271 0.06 -6.24 10.46
CA ILE A 271 0.28 -7.68 10.54
C ILE A 271 1.62 -8.06 9.90
N GLY A 272 1.93 -7.54 8.71
CA GLY A 272 3.21 -7.78 8.04
C GLY A 272 4.39 -7.34 8.88
N SER A 273 4.33 -6.14 9.49
CA SER A 273 5.37 -5.65 10.39
C SER A 273 5.56 -6.57 11.61
N ALA A 274 4.45 -6.97 12.25
CA ALA A 274 4.48 -7.87 13.40
C ALA A 274 5.01 -9.26 13.05
N VAL A 275 4.61 -9.82 11.90
CA VAL A 275 5.13 -11.09 11.39
C VAL A 275 6.64 -11.01 11.19
N GLY A 276 7.13 -9.95 10.55
CA GLY A 276 8.57 -9.72 10.38
C GLY A 276 9.33 -9.67 11.71
N MET A 277 8.83 -8.92 12.69
CA MET A 277 9.38 -8.87 14.04
C MET A 277 9.46 -10.28 14.68
N VAL A 278 8.37 -11.05 14.62
CA VAL A 278 8.32 -12.41 15.18
C VAL A 278 9.28 -13.35 14.43
N SER A 279 9.40 -13.24 13.11
CA SER A 279 10.39 -13.97 12.32
C SER A 279 11.82 -13.66 12.74
N GLY A 280 12.14 -12.39 13.04
CA GLY A 280 13.45 -11.98 13.54
C GLY A 280 13.78 -12.62 14.89
N LEU A 281 12.79 -12.68 15.80
CA LEU A 281 12.94 -13.40 17.06
C LEU A 281 13.15 -14.91 16.82
N ALA A 282 12.35 -15.53 15.95
CA ALA A 282 12.45 -16.95 15.66
C ALA A 282 13.82 -17.36 15.07
N LEU A 283 14.47 -16.46 14.32
CA LEU A 283 15.79 -16.67 13.75
C LEU A 283 16.94 -16.14 14.63
N ALA A 284 16.66 -15.80 15.89
CA ALA A 284 17.63 -15.25 16.83
C ALA A 284 18.43 -14.08 16.23
N ALA A 285 17.72 -13.14 15.59
CA ALA A 285 18.34 -11.91 15.12
C ALA A 285 18.70 -11.00 16.30
N PRO A 286 19.74 -10.14 16.19
CA PRO A 286 20.05 -9.18 17.24
C PRO A 286 18.84 -8.29 17.51
N PHE A 287 18.52 -8.09 18.78
CA PHE A 287 17.33 -7.35 19.18
C PHE A 287 17.30 -5.92 18.62
N GLU A 288 18.44 -5.23 18.55
CA GLU A 288 18.49 -3.88 17.99
C GLU A 288 18.08 -3.85 16.50
N ALA A 289 18.39 -4.87 15.70
CA ALA A 289 17.92 -4.94 14.31
C ALA A 289 16.40 -5.13 14.23
N ILE A 290 15.82 -5.85 15.20
CA ILE A 290 14.37 -6.04 15.32
C ILE A 290 13.71 -4.72 15.76
N TYR A 291 14.24 -4.08 16.81
CA TYR A 291 13.74 -2.80 17.35
C TYR A 291 13.81 -1.67 16.34
N PHE A 292 14.85 -1.67 15.50
CA PHE A 292 15.02 -0.73 14.40
C PHE A 292 14.11 -1.03 13.20
N GLY A 293 13.24 -2.05 13.28
CA GLY A 293 12.24 -2.38 12.27
C GLY A 293 12.78 -3.04 11.00
N LEU A 294 14.07 -3.43 10.96
CA LEU A 294 14.72 -3.98 9.76
C LEU A 294 14.13 -5.32 9.32
N TRP A 295 13.47 -6.02 10.23
CA TRP A 295 12.75 -7.27 9.94
C TRP A 295 11.31 -7.05 9.47
N GLY A 296 10.75 -5.85 9.67
CA GLY A 296 9.33 -5.57 9.43
C GLY A 296 9.01 -5.05 8.03
N TYR A 297 9.79 -4.10 7.51
CA TYR A 297 9.36 -3.28 6.36
C TYR A 297 9.14 -4.04 5.05
N ASN A 298 9.96 -5.05 4.75
CA ASN A 298 9.75 -5.92 3.59
C ASN A 298 8.44 -6.74 3.75
N CYS A 299 8.19 -7.24 4.95
CA CYS A 299 7.01 -8.00 5.32
C CYS A 299 5.74 -7.16 5.28
N VAL A 300 5.81 -5.87 5.63
CA VAL A 300 4.73 -4.88 5.47
C VAL A 300 4.28 -4.84 4.01
N LEU A 301 5.19 -4.60 3.08
CA LEU A 301 4.87 -4.47 1.65
C LEU A 301 4.35 -5.80 1.07
N ALA A 302 4.97 -6.93 1.43
CA ALA A 302 4.53 -8.25 0.99
C ALA A 302 3.11 -8.59 1.49
N CYS A 303 2.84 -8.31 2.77
CA CYS A 303 1.53 -8.59 3.37
C CYS A 303 0.43 -7.71 2.77
N ILE A 304 0.71 -6.42 2.51
CA ILE A 304 -0.23 -5.54 1.81
C ILE A 304 -0.50 -6.03 0.37
N ALA A 305 0.56 -6.35 -0.38
CA ALA A 305 0.45 -6.75 -1.77
C ALA A 305 -0.46 -7.99 -1.96
N ILE A 306 -0.27 -9.01 -1.14
CA ILE A 306 -1.08 -10.24 -1.21
C ILE A 306 -2.42 -10.08 -0.47
N GLY A 307 -2.45 -9.33 0.63
CA GLY A 307 -3.58 -9.15 1.53
C GLY A 307 -4.68 -8.22 1.03
N GLY A 308 -5.16 -8.41 -0.20
CA GLY A 308 -6.30 -7.67 -0.76
C GLY A 308 -5.96 -6.69 -1.88
N MET A 309 -4.68 -6.36 -2.11
CA MET A 309 -4.28 -5.47 -3.21
C MET A 309 -4.28 -6.19 -4.55
N PHE A 310 -3.46 -7.24 -4.71
CA PHE A 310 -3.34 -7.98 -5.97
C PHE A 310 -4.10 -9.31 -5.98
N TYR A 311 -4.58 -9.76 -4.82
CA TYR A 311 -5.57 -10.83 -4.68
C TYR A 311 -6.86 -10.30 -4.06
N ALA A 312 -8.01 -10.87 -4.42
CA ALA A 312 -9.26 -10.53 -3.74
C ALA A 312 -9.24 -11.10 -2.32
N LEU A 313 -9.50 -10.25 -1.31
CA LEU A 313 -9.35 -10.66 0.08
C LEU A 313 -10.40 -11.72 0.50
N THR A 314 -9.94 -12.95 0.64
CA THR A 314 -10.63 -14.08 1.29
C THR A 314 -9.83 -14.52 2.51
N TRP A 315 -10.37 -15.40 3.36
CA TRP A 315 -9.61 -15.90 4.51
C TRP A 315 -8.38 -16.73 4.07
N GLN A 316 -8.48 -17.43 2.93
CA GLN A 316 -7.36 -18.16 2.33
C GLN A 316 -6.26 -17.20 1.87
N VAL A 317 -6.65 -16.10 1.21
CA VAL A 317 -5.70 -15.05 0.77
C VAL A 317 -5.09 -14.34 1.96
N HIS A 318 -5.83 -14.15 3.05
CA HIS A 318 -5.27 -13.61 4.29
C HIS A 318 -4.16 -14.52 4.86
N LEU A 319 -4.39 -15.83 4.93
CA LEU A 319 -3.34 -16.79 5.32
C LEU A 319 -2.17 -16.79 4.34
N LEU A 320 -2.45 -16.71 3.03
CA LEU A 320 -1.42 -16.61 2.00
C LEU A 320 -0.56 -15.34 2.17
N ALA A 321 -1.15 -14.22 2.56
CA ALA A 321 -0.45 -12.97 2.83
C ALA A 321 0.47 -13.07 4.06
N ILE A 322 0.03 -13.76 5.12
CA ILE A 322 0.87 -14.05 6.30
C ILE A 322 2.03 -14.97 5.91
N THR A 323 1.77 -16.03 5.14
CA THR A 323 2.82 -16.92 4.62
C THR A 323 3.82 -16.18 3.75
N CYS A 324 3.35 -15.28 2.87
CA CYS A 324 4.21 -14.42 2.06
C CYS A 324 5.09 -13.51 2.92
N ALA A 325 4.53 -12.92 3.99
CA ALA A 325 5.27 -12.09 4.94
C ALA A 325 6.36 -12.89 5.68
N PHE A 326 6.08 -14.13 6.15
CA PHE A 326 7.10 -15.00 6.75
C PHE A 326 8.21 -15.36 5.75
N PHE A 327 7.84 -15.75 4.53
CA PHE A 327 8.80 -16.02 3.46
C PHE A 327 9.66 -14.79 3.16
N CYS A 328 9.05 -13.61 3.14
CA CYS A 328 9.72 -12.35 2.91
C CYS A 328 10.70 -11.97 4.02
N ALA A 329 10.36 -12.23 5.29
CA ALA A 329 11.28 -12.02 6.41
C ALA A 329 12.55 -12.87 6.28
N TYR A 330 12.38 -14.16 5.97
CA TYR A 330 13.49 -15.09 5.78
C TYR A 330 14.36 -14.69 4.59
N LEU A 331 13.72 -14.40 3.45
CA LEU A 331 14.41 -13.93 2.25
C LEU A 331 15.12 -12.59 2.51
N GLY A 332 14.56 -11.75 3.38
CA GLY A 332 15.15 -10.49 3.84
C GLY A 332 16.50 -10.70 4.49
N SER A 333 16.57 -11.61 5.46
CA SER A 333 17.83 -11.99 6.10
C SER A 333 18.84 -12.56 5.10
N ALA A 334 18.40 -13.46 4.21
CA ALA A 334 19.26 -14.07 3.21
C ALA A 334 19.87 -13.03 2.26
N ILE A 335 19.03 -12.16 1.67
CA ILE A 335 19.49 -11.11 0.75
C ILE A 335 20.36 -10.10 1.46
N ALA A 336 20.05 -9.69 2.69
CA ALA A 336 20.89 -8.77 3.46
C ALA A 336 22.29 -9.34 3.68
N ASN A 337 22.40 -10.62 4.03
CA ASN A 337 23.70 -11.29 4.19
C ASN A 337 24.47 -11.33 2.86
N VAL A 338 23.83 -11.70 1.75
CA VAL A 338 24.50 -11.71 0.43
C VAL A 338 24.94 -10.30 0.01
N MET A 339 24.04 -9.32 0.07
CA MET A 339 24.31 -7.94 -0.38
C MET A 339 25.38 -7.26 0.46
N SER A 340 25.48 -7.58 1.75
CA SER A 340 26.51 -7.02 2.63
C SER A 340 27.94 -7.36 2.19
N THR A 341 28.15 -8.46 1.45
CA THR A 341 29.47 -8.82 0.88
C THR A 341 29.92 -7.85 -0.23
N PHE A 342 28.97 -7.16 -0.85
CA PHE A 342 29.20 -6.11 -1.85
C PHE A 342 29.10 -4.70 -1.23
N GLY A 343 28.94 -4.59 0.09
CA GLY A 343 28.72 -3.30 0.77
C GLY A 343 27.35 -2.69 0.48
N LEU A 344 26.34 -3.52 0.17
CA LEU A 344 24.99 -3.07 -0.18
C LEU A 344 23.95 -3.46 0.87
N PRO A 345 22.91 -2.62 1.05
CA PRO A 345 21.72 -2.99 1.81
C PRO A 345 20.81 -3.91 0.99
N ALA A 346 19.93 -4.67 1.67
CA ALA A 346 18.90 -5.44 0.98
C ALA A 346 17.82 -4.57 0.32
N CYS A 347 17.61 -3.35 0.84
CA CYS A 347 16.49 -2.50 0.47
C CYS A 347 15.18 -3.31 0.43
N THR A 348 14.38 -3.15 -0.62
CA THR A 348 13.10 -3.86 -0.79
C THR A 348 13.17 -4.98 -1.84
N TRP A 349 14.38 -5.45 -2.19
CA TRP A 349 14.56 -6.67 -2.99
C TRP A 349 13.79 -7.88 -2.41
N PRO A 350 13.82 -8.13 -1.09
CA PRO A 350 13.09 -9.25 -0.50
C PRO A 350 11.58 -9.15 -0.77
N PHE A 351 10.99 -7.98 -0.55
CA PHE A 351 9.59 -7.72 -0.87
C PHE A 351 9.28 -8.01 -2.34
N CYS A 352 10.03 -7.41 -3.27
CA CYS A 352 9.74 -7.56 -4.70
C CYS A 352 9.77 -9.02 -5.13
N LEU A 353 10.81 -9.75 -4.73
CA LEU A 353 10.97 -11.16 -5.09
C LEU A 353 9.89 -12.04 -4.44
N SER A 354 9.60 -11.84 -3.15
CA SER A 354 8.54 -12.57 -2.47
C SER A 354 7.16 -12.33 -3.08
N ALA A 355 6.78 -11.08 -3.31
CA ALA A 355 5.47 -10.75 -3.86
C ALA A 355 5.32 -11.25 -5.31
N LEU A 356 6.37 -11.15 -6.13
CA LEU A 356 6.35 -11.69 -7.50
C LEU A 356 6.24 -13.22 -7.51
N THR A 357 6.98 -13.93 -6.66
CA THR A 357 6.86 -15.39 -6.52
C THR A 357 5.44 -15.78 -6.16
N PHE A 358 4.82 -15.11 -5.18
CA PHE A 358 3.46 -15.42 -4.74
C PHE A 358 2.39 -15.00 -5.74
N LEU A 359 2.64 -13.99 -6.59
CA LEU A 359 1.74 -13.59 -7.68
C LEU A 359 1.86 -14.46 -8.94
N LEU A 360 2.96 -15.20 -9.08
CA LEU A 360 3.19 -16.18 -10.14
C LEU A 360 2.66 -17.57 -9.78
N PHE A 361 2.47 -17.84 -8.48
CA PHE A 361 1.91 -19.10 -8.02
C PHE A 361 0.49 -19.30 -8.59
N THR A 362 0.28 -20.48 -9.18
CA THR A 362 -1.01 -20.91 -9.73
C THR A 362 -1.64 -21.97 -8.82
N THR A 363 -2.96 -21.95 -8.74
CA THR A 363 -3.74 -22.90 -7.96
C THR A 363 -5.07 -23.18 -8.64
N GLU A 364 -5.57 -24.40 -8.48
CA GLU A 364 -6.87 -24.82 -9.04
C GLU A 364 -8.06 -24.38 -8.18
N THR A 365 -7.81 -23.76 -7.01
CA THR A 365 -8.90 -23.28 -6.16
C THR A 365 -9.48 -21.94 -6.65
N ASN A 366 -10.80 -21.86 -6.71
CA ASN A 366 -11.53 -20.62 -7.01
C ASN A 366 -11.59 -19.63 -5.82
N THR A 367 -10.94 -19.95 -4.70
CA THR A 367 -10.94 -19.13 -3.48
C THR A 367 -9.76 -18.15 -3.38
N ILE A 368 -8.70 -18.42 -4.15
CA ILE A 368 -7.52 -17.56 -4.27
C ILE A 368 -7.58 -16.95 -5.67
N PHE A 369 -8.09 -15.72 -5.74
CA PHE A 369 -8.34 -15.05 -7.01
C PHE A 369 -7.39 -13.87 -7.19
N LYS A 370 -6.45 -14.00 -8.14
CA LYS A 370 -5.56 -12.90 -8.57
C LYS A 370 -6.38 -11.89 -9.37
N LEU A 371 -6.31 -10.61 -9.00
CA LEU A 371 -6.99 -9.55 -9.75
C LEU A 371 -6.21 -9.23 -11.04
N PRO A 372 -6.91 -9.01 -12.16
CA PRO A 372 -6.30 -8.39 -13.33
C PRO A 372 -5.76 -7.01 -12.96
N LEU A 373 -4.53 -6.66 -13.37
CA LEU A 373 -3.90 -5.40 -12.95
C LEU A 373 -4.71 -4.16 -13.33
N ALA A 374 -5.38 -4.20 -14.48
CA ALA A 374 -6.24 -3.11 -14.94
C ALA A 374 -7.43 -2.81 -14.01
N ASN A 375 -7.77 -3.74 -13.11
CA ASN A 375 -8.85 -3.63 -12.15
C ASN A 375 -8.39 -3.43 -10.71
N VAL A 376 -7.07 -3.42 -10.46
CA VAL A 376 -6.51 -3.21 -9.13
C VAL A 376 -6.74 -1.76 -8.69
N ALA A 377 -7.38 -1.63 -7.54
CA ALA A 377 -7.54 -0.40 -6.77
C ALA A 377 -7.14 -0.73 -5.31
N TYR A 378 -7.94 -0.31 -4.33
CA TYR A 378 -7.76 -0.66 -2.91
C TYR A 378 -8.59 -1.89 -2.49
N PRO A 379 -8.24 -2.58 -1.39
CA PRO A 379 -8.78 -3.90 -1.04
C PRO A 379 -10.31 -3.97 -0.93
N GLU A 380 -10.94 -2.96 -0.33
CA GLU A 380 -12.40 -2.89 -0.17
C GLU A 380 -13.12 -2.78 -1.53
N ARG A 381 -12.49 -2.14 -2.52
CA ARG A 381 -13.03 -2.06 -3.89
C ARG A 381 -12.74 -3.34 -4.68
N ASN A 382 -11.54 -3.89 -4.54
CA ASN A 382 -11.13 -5.15 -5.15
C ASN A 382 -12.05 -6.30 -4.72
N LEU A 383 -12.38 -6.34 -3.42
CA LEU A 383 -13.32 -7.30 -2.86
C LEU A 383 -14.72 -7.13 -3.47
N ARG A 384 -15.24 -5.90 -3.57
CA ARG A 384 -16.53 -5.61 -4.23
C ARG A 384 -16.54 -6.04 -5.70
N PHE A 385 -15.44 -5.86 -6.41
CA PHE A 385 -15.29 -6.33 -7.79
C PHE A 385 -15.34 -7.86 -7.88
N PHE A 386 -14.61 -8.56 -7.03
CA PHE A 386 -14.63 -10.02 -6.95
C PHE A 386 -16.03 -10.60 -6.68
N TRP A 387 -16.77 -10.04 -5.71
CA TRP A 387 -18.14 -10.50 -5.43
C TRP A 387 -19.10 -10.27 -6.60
N LYS A 388 -18.91 -9.18 -7.36
CA LYS A 388 -19.70 -8.94 -8.58
C LYS A 388 -19.41 -9.97 -9.65
N LEU A 389 -18.16 -10.38 -9.83
CA LEU A 389 -17.79 -11.46 -10.76
C LEU A 389 -18.42 -12.78 -10.35
N ARG A 390 -18.28 -13.18 -9.08
CA ARG A 390 -18.89 -14.44 -8.58
C ARG A 390 -20.40 -14.48 -8.71
N LYS A 391 -21.08 -13.34 -8.52
CA LYS A 391 -22.53 -13.26 -8.73
C LYS A 391 -22.92 -13.41 -10.21
N LYS A 392 -22.12 -12.86 -11.13
CA LYS A 392 -22.35 -13.03 -12.57
C LYS A 392 -22.13 -14.47 -13.02
N GLU A 393 -21.10 -15.14 -12.52
CA GLU A 393 -20.83 -16.57 -12.82
C GLU A 393 -22.00 -17.45 -12.40
N LYS A 394 -22.46 -17.33 -11.14
CA LYS A 394 -23.62 -18.08 -10.63
C LYS A 394 -24.89 -17.84 -11.45
N ASN A 395 -25.17 -16.57 -11.79
CA ASN A 395 -26.35 -16.23 -12.58
C ASN A 395 -26.28 -16.76 -14.04
N SER A 396 -25.08 -16.98 -14.58
CA SER A 396 -24.88 -17.58 -15.89
C SER A 396 -25.04 -19.10 -15.85
N GLU A 397 -24.62 -19.76 -14.77
CA GLU A 397 -24.85 -21.20 -14.56
C GLU A 397 -26.33 -21.53 -14.32
N GLU A 398 -27.08 -20.65 -13.65
CA GLU A 398 -28.52 -20.81 -13.40
C GLU A 398 -29.41 -20.54 -14.62
N LYS A 399 -28.88 -19.91 -15.68
CA LYS A 399 -29.57 -19.76 -16.97
C LYS A 399 -29.03 -20.80 -17.95
N PRO A 400 -29.59 -22.02 -18.03
CA PRO A 400 -29.20 -22.94 -19.08
C PRO A 400 -29.56 -22.27 -20.40
N THR A 401 -28.55 -22.01 -21.21
CA THR A 401 -28.72 -21.63 -22.61
C THR A 401 -29.62 -22.69 -23.25
N ARG A 402 -30.88 -22.35 -23.54
CA ARG A 402 -31.71 -23.12 -24.48
C ARG A 402 -31.08 -22.97 -25.87
N ILE A 403 -29.98 -23.67 -26.10
CA ILE A 403 -29.49 -23.95 -27.45
C ILE A 403 -30.35 -25.09 -27.94
N VAL A 404 -31.42 -24.74 -28.67
CA VAL A 404 -32.12 -25.69 -29.52
C VAL A 404 -31.15 -26.04 -30.63
N PHE A 405 -30.48 -27.19 -30.52
CA PHE A 405 -29.78 -27.81 -31.64
C PHE A 405 -30.83 -28.23 -32.66
N PHE A 406 -31.01 -27.44 -33.72
CA PHE A 406 -31.53 -27.98 -34.97
C PHE A 406 -30.38 -28.73 -35.65
N PHE A 407 -30.38 -30.05 -35.49
CA PHE A 407 -29.61 -30.95 -36.34
C PHE A 407 -30.33 -31.02 -37.70
N GLU A 408 -29.84 -30.28 -38.68
CA GLU A 408 -29.92 -30.70 -40.08
C GLU A 408 -28.51 -30.62 -40.68
N SER A 409 -28.00 -31.80 -41.02
CA SER A 409 -26.98 -32.04 -42.04
C SER A 409 -27.63 -33.00 -43.04
N PRO A 410 -27.20 -33.09 -44.32
CA PRO A 410 -25.85 -32.79 -44.79
C PRO A 410 -25.77 -32.10 -46.19
N CYS A 411 -24.62 -31.51 -46.50
CA CYS A 411 -24.05 -31.66 -47.84
C CYS A 411 -22.53 -31.49 -47.84
N SER A 412 -21.89 -32.51 -48.41
CA SER A 412 -20.46 -32.73 -48.59
C SER A 412 -19.83 -31.65 -49.48
N TYR A 413 -18.63 -31.17 -49.14
CA TYR A 413 -17.64 -30.80 -50.16
C TYR A 413 -16.20 -30.96 -49.65
N ASN A 414 -15.43 -31.69 -50.45
CA ASN A 414 -14.07 -32.17 -50.26
C ASN A 414 -13.09 -31.12 -50.82
N GLY A 415 -11.92 -30.87 -50.22
CA GLY A 415 -10.95 -29.93 -50.83
C GLY A 415 -9.66 -29.58 -50.07
N LYS A 416 -8.66 -30.47 -50.18
CA LYS A 416 -7.20 -30.25 -50.32
C LYS A 416 -6.47 -28.96 -49.85
N TYR A 417 -5.42 -29.18 -49.06
CA TYR A 417 -4.01 -28.69 -49.13
C TYR A 417 -3.63 -27.21 -49.35
N ARG A 418 -2.79 -26.70 -48.42
CA ARG A 418 -1.47 -26.00 -48.51
C ARG A 418 -1.33 -25.10 -47.27
N GLY A 419 -0.28 -25.12 -46.44
CA GLY A 419 1.14 -25.16 -46.74
C GLY A 419 1.69 -23.73 -46.83
N ILE A 420 2.18 -23.18 -45.70
CA ILE A 420 3.52 -22.62 -45.39
C ILE A 420 3.53 -22.30 -43.89
#